data_AF-A0A3D5GKE3-F1
#
_entry.id   AF-A0A3D5GKE3-F1
#
_cell.length_a   1.000
_cell.length_b   1.000
_cell.length_c   1.000
_cell.angle_alpha   90.00
_cell.angle_beta   90.00
_cell.angle_gamma   90.00
#
_symmetry.space_group_name_H-M   'P 1'
#
loop_
_entity.id
_entity.type
_entity.pdbx_description
1 polymer ?
#
loop_
_entity_poly.entity_id
_entity_poly.type
_entity_poly.pdbx_seq_one_letter_code
_entity_poly.pdbx_strand_id
1 'polypeptide(L)'
;MSTVIDDEVLRSDRVENPHPYFRLMREQDPVHWNEKYRAWFIHRYDDVTEALRDSRFSSARIQPALDRLSPDQRDERQPTYDILMDWLVFRDPPDHTRLRKLVSRAFTPRSVESWRSRANQV
;
A
#
# COMPACT_ATOMS: atom_id res chain seq x y z
N MET A 1 -10.51 27.81 14.60
CA MET A 1 -9.66 28.13 13.44
C MET A 1 -9.40 26.82 12.71
N SER A 2 -9.75 26.72 11.43
CA SER A 2 -9.48 25.52 10.62
C SER A 2 -7.98 25.45 10.38
N THR A 3 -7.29 24.50 10.99
CA THR A 3 -5.87 24.25 10.68
C THR A 3 -5.80 23.76 9.25
N VAL A 4 -5.04 24.44 8.40
CA VAL A 4 -4.77 23.94 7.05
C VAL A 4 -3.97 22.64 7.19
N ILE A 5 -4.54 21.55 6.69
CA ILE A 5 -3.85 20.26 6.64
C ILE A 5 -2.79 20.33 5.54
N ASP A 6 -1.57 19.98 5.92
CA ASP A 6 -0.43 19.92 4.99
C ASP A 6 -0.29 18.48 4.45
N ASP A 7 -0.37 18.37 3.12
CA ASP A 7 -0.37 17.13 2.33
C ASP A 7 0.98 16.42 2.22
N GLU A 8 2.06 17.03 2.70
CA GLU A 8 3.42 16.48 2.68
C GLU A 8 3.57 15.34 3.72
N VAL A 9 2.96 14.18 3.51
CA VAL A 9 3.00 13.06 4.48
C VAL A 9 4.41 12.54 4.74
N LEU A 10 5.30 12.60 3.73
CA LEU A 10 6.68 12.10 3.80
C LEU A 10 7.71 13.18 4.19
N ARG A 11 7.27 14.29 4.80
CA ARG A 11 8.19 15.29 5.38
C ARG A 11 9.10 14.63 6.41
N SER A 12 10.37 15.01 6.48
CA SER A 12 11.37 14.30 7.29
C SER A 12 11.00 14.16 8.77
N ASP A 13 10.45 15.22 9.38
CA ASP A 13 9.97 15.21 10.76
C ASP A 13 8.77 14.28 10.97
N ARG A 14 7.91 14.09 9.96
CA ARG A 14 6.79 13.14 9.99
C ARG A 14 7.24 11.71 9.75
N VAL A 15 8.29 11.50 8.96
CA VAL A 15 8.91 10.18 8.81
C VAL A 15 9.54 9.75 10.13
N GLU A 16 10.21 10.67 10.83
CA GLU A 16 10.82 10.42 12.14
C GLU A 16 9.78 10.25 13.25
N ASN A 17 8.72 11.07 13.25
CA ASN A 17 7.64 11.00 14.24
C ASN A 17 6.25 11.18 13.59
N PRO A 18 5.66 10.12 13.04
CA PRO A 18 4.41 10.21 12.27
C PRO A 18 3.15 10.37 13.13
N HIS A 19 3.21 9.96 14.40
CA HIS A 19 2.02 9.83 15.24
C HIS A 19 1.26 11.15 15.49
N PRO A 20 1.92 12.29 15.73
CA PRO A 20 1.23 13.58 15.87
C PRO A 20 0.43 13.97 14.63
N TYR A 21 1.02 13.81 13.43
CA TYR A 21 0.34 14.10 12.17
C TYR A 21 -0.88 13.19 11.97
N PHE A 22 -0.72 11.87 12.14
CA PHE A 22 -1.86 10.97 11.97
C PHE A 22 -2.92 11.12 13.08
N ARG A 23 -2.57 11.62 14.27
CA ARG A 23 -3.55 11.98 15.30
C ARG A 23 -4.41 13.14 14.82
N LEU A 24 -3.79 14.21 14.32
CA LEU A 24 -4.50 15.36 13.74
C LEU A 24 -5.47 14.91 12.65
N MET A 25 -5.01 14.09 11.70
CA MET A 25 -5.84 13.59 10.60
C MET A 25 -7.05 12.78 11.10
N ARG A 26 -6.87 11.86 12.06
CA ARG A 26 -7.99 11.06 12.61
C ARG A 26 -9.07 11.91 13.29
N GLU A 27 -8.66 13.00 13.94
CA GLU A 27 -9.53 13.87 14.72
C GLU A 27 -10.23 14.92 13.86
N GLN A 28 -9.55 15.47 12.85
CA GLN A 28 -10.05 16.63 12.11
C GLN A 28 -10.52 16.30 10.68
N ASP A 29 -9.85 15.37 9.99
CA ASP A 29 -10.17 15.02 8.60
C ASP A 29 -9.83 13.55 8.30
N PRO A 30 -10.65 12.61 8.81
CA PRO A 30 -10.31 11.18 8.82
C PRO A 30 -10.33 10.52 7.44
N VAL A 31 -10.99 11.15 6.45
CA VAL A 31 -11.03 10.75 5.04
C VAL A 31 -10.70 11.96 4.19
N HIS A 32 -9.42 12.10 3.86
CA HIS A 32 -8.86 13.32 3.30
C HIS A 32 -8.44 13.12 1.84
N TRP A 33 -8.82 14.02 0.95
CA TRP A 33 -8.26 14.08 -0.40
C TRP A 33 -6.90 14.77 -0.34
N ASN A 34 -5.84 14.02 -0.60
CA ASN A 34 -4.49 14.56 -0.65
C ASN A 34 -4.14 14.95 -2.10
N GLU A 35 -3.94 16.24 -2.34
CA GLU A 35 -3.65 16.79 -3.67
C GLU A 35 -2.27 16.38 -4.18
N LYS A 36 -1.27 16.30 -3.28
CA LYS A 36 0.10 15.91 -3.64
C LYS A 36 0.16 14.50 -4.23
N TYR A 37 -0.53 13.55 -3.62
CA TYR A 37 -0.56 12.15 -4.04
C TYR A 37 -1.76 11.80 -4.91
N ARG A 38 -2.71 12.74 -5.08
CA ARG A 38 -3.95 12.59 -5.87
C ARG A 38 -4.71 11.34 -5.48
N ALA A 39 -4.90 11.16 -4.18
CA ALA A 39 -5.52 9.98 -3.60
C ALA A 39 -6.29 10.32 -2.32
N TRP A 40 -7.28 9.50 -2.02
CA TRP A 40 -7.97 9.52 -0.73
C TRP A 40 -7.14 8.80 0.33
N PHE A 41 -6.94 9.46 1.47
CA PHE A 41 -6.26 8.93 2.64
C PHE A 41 -7.28 8.63 3.73
N ILE A 42 -7.24 7.42 4.27
CA ILE A 42 -8.14 6.95 5.32
C ILE A 42 -7.31 6.74 6.59
N HIS A 43 -7.72 7.37 7.69
CA HIS A 43 -6.87 7.44 8.90
C HIS A 43 -7.44 6.69 10.11
N ARG A 44 -8.74 6.40 10.16
CA ARG A 44 -9.35 5.65 11.26
C ARG A 44 -9.22 4.15 11.05
N TYR A 45 -8.99 3.44 12.14
CA TYR A 45 -8.74 1.99 12.12
C TYR A 45 -9.92 1.21 11.51
N ASP A 46 -11.14 1.55 11.91
CA ASP A 46 -12.35 0.86 11.45
C ASP A 46 -12.55 1.05 9.94
N ASP A 47 -12.45 2.31 9.46
CA ASP A 47 -12.56 2.65 8.04
C ASP A 47 -11.50 1.94 7.18
N VAL A 48 -10.24 1.91 7.63
CA VAL A 48 -9.17 1.18 6.94
C VAL A 48 -9.46 -0.32 6.89
N THR A 49 -9.89 -0.90 8.01
CA THR A 49 -10.15 -2.33 8.10
C THR A 49 -11.34 -2.75 7.24
N GLU A 50 -12.37 -1.92 7.16
CA GLU A 50 -13.51 -2.11 6.26
C GLU A 50 -13.05 -2.02 4.80
N ALA A 51 -12.34 -0.96 4.42
CA ALA A 51 -11.84 -0.78 3.06
C ALA A 51 -10.94 -1.93 2.60
N LEU A 52 -10.08 -2.47 3.47
CA LEU A 52 -9.21 -3.61 3.16
C LEU A 52 -9.96 -4.93 2.91
N ARG A 53 -11.21 -5.05 3.37
CA ARG A 53 -12.06 -6.26 3.18
C ARG A 53 -13.05 -6.11 2.04
N ASP A 54 -13.28 -4.88 1.59
CA ASP A 54 -14.27 -4.56 0.59
C ASP A 54 -13.72 -4.77 -0.82
N SER A 55 -14.35 -5.70 -1.55
CA SER A 55 -13.97 -6.09 -2.91
C SER A 55 -14.18 -4.99 -3.96
N ARG A 56 -14.80 -3.86 -3.61
CA ARG A 56 -14.86 -2.67 -4.46
C ARG A 56 -13.49 -1.99 -4.62
N PHE A 57 -12.58 -2.20 -3.67
CA PHE A 57 -11.21 -1.67 -3.73
C PHE A 57 -10.26 -2.69 -4.34
N SER A 58 -9.73 -2.35 -5.52
CA SER A 58 -8.78 -3.19 -6.26
C SER A 58 -7.35 -2.99 -5.75
N SER A 59 -6.60 -4.09 -5.66
CA SER A 59 -5.14 -4.09 -5.45
C SER A 59 -4.36 -3.92 -6.76
N ALA A 60 -5.00 -4.07 -7.92
CA ALA A 60 -4.42 -3.95 -9.26
C ALA A 60 -4.15 -2.49 -9.69
N ARG A 61 -3.36 -1.79 -8.88
CA ARG A 61 -3.08 -0.35 -9.01
C ARG A 61 -1.86 0.02 -9.85
N ILE A 62 -1.10 -0.96 -10.34
CA ILE A 62 0.13 -0.73 -11.11
C ILE A 62 -0.17 -0.21 -12.52
N GLN A 63 -1.12 -0.83 -13.24
CA GLN A 63 -1.55 -0.33 -14.56
C GLN A 63 -2.15 1.09 -14.48
N PRO A 64 -3.09 1.39 -13.56
CA PRO A 64 -3.55 2.77 -13.37
C PRO A 64 -2.45 3.78 -13.04
N ALA A 65 -1.38 3.38 -12.33
CA ALA A 65 -0.25 4.25 -12.05
C ALA A 65 0.58 4.53 -13.31
N LEU A 66 0.81 3.51 -14.15
CA LEU A 66 1.46 3.64 -15.45
C LEU A 66 0.65 4.53 -16.39
N ASP A 67 -0.69 4.41 -16.34
CA ASP A 67 -1.59 5.14 -17.22
C ASP A 67 -1.58 6.65 -17.02
N ARG A 68 -1.11 7.11 -15.85
CA ARG A 68 -0.98 8.52 -15.48
C ARG A 68 0.31 9.17 -15.96
N LEU A 69 1.25 8.41 -16.51
CA LEU A 69 2.54 8.91 -16.98
C LEU A 69 2.47 9.45 -18.41
N SER A 70 3.42 10.32 -18.77
CA SER A 70 3.60 10.71 -20.17
C SER A 70 4.02 9.51 -21.02
N PRO A 71 3.84 9.55 -22.35
CA PRO A 71 4.27 8.47 -23.25
C PRO A 71 5.74 8.08 -23.05
N ASP A 72 6.66 9.04 -23.05
CA ASP A 72 8.09 8.77 -22.86
C ASP A 72 8.40 8.08 -21.52
N GLN A 73 7.75 8.54 -20.44
CA GLN A 73 7.91 7.93 -19.12
C GLN A 73 7.31 6.53 -19.04
N ARG A 74 6.22 6.27 -19.77
CA ARG A 74 5.61 4.95 -19.85
C ARG A 74 6.56 3.99 -20.54
N ASP A 75 7.09 4.36 -21.71
CA ASP A 75 7.98 3.49 -22.49
C ASP A 75 9.24 3.14 -21.70
N GLU A 76 9.82 4.11 -20.99
CA GLU A 76 10.97 3.89 -20.11
C GLU A 76 10.66 2.91 -18.96
N ARG A 77 9.45 2.99 -18.38
CA ARG A 77 9.09 2.27 -17.15
C ARG A 77 8.33 0.96 -17.40
N GLN A 78 7.80 0.76 -18.60
CA GLN A 78 6.99 -0.41 -18.98
C GLN A 78 7.65 -1.73 -18.55
N PRO A 79 8.96 -1.98 -18.79
CA PRO A 79 9.57 -3.26 -18.42
C PRO A 79 9.52 -3.54 -16.91
N THR A 80 9.65 -2.51 -16.07
CA THR A 80 9.57 -2.65 -14.62
C THR A 80 8.12 -2.85 -14.18
N TYR A 81 7.19 -2.12 -14.80
CA TYR A 81 5.78 -2.20 -14.46
C TYR A 81 5.17 -3.55 -14.86
N ASP A 82 5.59 -4.15 -15.96
CA ASP A 82 5.17 -5.50 -16.37
C ASP A 82 5.51 -6.52 -15.27
N ILE A 83 6.74 -6.46 -14.74
CA ILE A 83 7.16 -7.33 -13.62
C ILE A 83 6.30 -7.07 -12.37
N LEU A 84 6.06 -5.80 -12.03
CA LEU A 84 5.25 -5.46 -10.86
C LEU A 84 3.81 -5.94 -11.00
N MET A 85 3.23 -5.88 -12.20
CA MET A 85 1.87 -6.38 -12.44
C MET A 85 1.76 -7.88 -12.17
N ASP A 86 2.83 -8.65 -12.31
CA ASP A 86 2.87 -10.08 -11.98
C ASP A 86 2.97 -10.40 -10.48
N TRP A 87 3.27 -9.41 -9.64
CA TRP A 87 3.43 -9.64 -8.20
C TRP A 87 2.09 -9.87 -7.51
N LEU A 88 2.06 -10.86 -6.60
CA LEU A 88 0.87 -11.23 -5.83
C LEU A 88 0.16 -10.03 -5.19
N VAL A 89 0.92 -9.08 -4.62
CA VAL A 89 0.39 -7.91 -3.91
C VAL A 89 -0.36 -6.92 -4.82
N PHE A 90 -0.19 -7.01 -6.14
CA PHE A 90 -0.83 -6.13 -7.12
C PHE A 90 -1.85 -6.87 -8.01
N ARG A 91 -2.35 -8.01 -7.56
CA ARG A 91 -3.35 -8.81 -8.26
C ARG A 91 -4.65 -8.83 -7.45
N ASP A 92 -5.78 -8.86 -8.16
CA ASP A 92 -7.09 -9.15 -7.58
C ASP A 92 -7.45 -10.63 -7.76
N PRO A 93 -8.48 -11.14 -7.07
CA PRO A 93 -9.10 -12.41 -7.42
C PRO A 93 -9.57 -12.43 -8.89
N PRO A 94 -9.52 -13.59 -9.59
CA PRO A 94 -9.18 -14.91 -9.05
C PRO A 94 -7.66 -15.21 -8.99
N ASP A 95 -6.83 -14.43 -9.68
CA ASP A 95 -5.38 -14.70 -9.77
C ASP A 95 -4.66 -14.58 -8.44
N HIS A 96 -4.97 -13.55 -7.65
CA HIS A 96 -4.47 -13.42 -6.29
C HIS A 96 -4.79 -14.66 -5.45
N THR A 97 -6.03 -15.13 -5.51
CA THR A 97 -6.47 -16.32 -4.74
C THR A 97 -5.72 -17.57 -5.17
N ARG A 98 -5.48 -17.76 -6.47
CA ARG A 98 -4.71 -18.89 -7.01
C ARG A 98 -3.25 -18.83 -6.57
N LEU A 99 -2.59 -17.68 -6.74
CA LEU A 99 -1.18 -17.49 -6.40
C LEU A 99 -0.95 -17.60 -4.88
N ARG A 100 -1.82 -16.99 -4.06
CA ARG A 100 -1.72 -17.06 -2.60
C ARG A 100 -1.83 -18.49 -2.09
N LYS A 101 -2.69 -19.34 -2.66
CA LYS A 101 -2.79 -20.76 -2.31
C LYS A 101 -1.48 -21.53 -2.51
N LEU A 102 -0.66 -21.13 -3.48
CA LEU A 102 0.65 -21.74 -3.73
C LEU A 102 1.69 -21.22 -2.72
N VAL A 103 1.78 -19.89 -2.58
CA VAL A 103 2.78 -19.23 -1.71
C VAL A 103 2.55 -19.55 -0.24
N SER A 104 1.31 -19.55 0.25
CA SER A 104 0.99 -19.76 1.67
C SER A 104 1.50 -21.08 2.25
N ARG A 105 1.73 -22.11 1.41
CA ARG A 105 2.31 -23.41 1.86
C ARG A 105 3.74 -23.28 2.36
N ALA A 106 4.50 -22.30 1.86
CA ALA A 106 5.86 -22.03 2.30
C ALA A 106 5.93 -21.23 3.61
N PHE A 107 4.84 -20.56 4.00
CA PHE A 107 4.78 -19.65 5.15
C PHE A 107 3.86 -20.18 6.28
N THR A 108 3.78 -21.50 6.45
CA THR A 108 3.08 -22.07 7.61
C THR A 108 3.86 -21.79 8.91
N PRO A 109 3.21 -21.81 10.09
CA PRO A 109 3.92 -21.65 11.36
C PRO A 109 5.11 -22.60 11.52
N ARG A 110 4.98 -23.85 11.08
CA ARG A 110 6.06 -24.85 11.10
C ARG A 110 7.19 -24.50 10.14
N SER A 111 6.87 -24.01 8.94
CA SER A 111 7.87 -23.58 7.96
C SER A 111 8.65 -22.37 8.46
N VAL A 112 7.97 -21.39 9.05
CA VAL A 112 8.62 -20.19 9.62
C VAL A 112 9.49 -20.55 10.82
N GLU A 113 9.05 -21.48 11.68
CA GLU A 113 9.82 -21.91 12.85
C GLU A 113 11.17 -22.52 12.46
N SER A 114 11.24 -23.26 11.35
CA SER A 114 12.51 -23.85 10.89
C SER A 114 13.54 -22.79 10.47
N TRP A 115 13.12 -21.56 10.19
CA TRP A 115 14.01 -20.46 9.82
C TRP A 115 14.62 -19.75 11.03
N ARG A 116 14.13 -19.99 12.25
CA ARG A 116 14.57 -19.32 13.48
C ARG A 116 16.09 -19.37 13.68
N SER A 117 16.69 -20.55 13.45
CA SER A 117 18.14 -20.71 13.61
C SER A 117 18.94 -19.83 12.64
N ARG A 118 18.49 -19.70 11.38
CA ARG A 118 19.14 -18.85 10.37
C ARG A 118 18.93 -17.36 10.67
N ALA A 119 17.74 -16.98 11.13
CA ALA A 119 17.43 -15.59 11.47
C ALA A 119 18.31 -15.07 12.63
N ASN A 120 18.67 -15.93 13.59
CA ASN A 120 19.51 -15.56 14.73
C ASN A 120 21.01 -15.44 14.42
N GLN A 121 21.43 -15.62 13.15
CA GLN A 121 22.82 -15.54 12.72
C GLN A 121 23.18 -14.21 12.03
N VAL A 122 22.22 -13.30 11.88
CA VAL A 122 22.38 -11.95 11.30
C VAL A 122 22.17 -10.92 12.39
#